data_AF-A0A522YV83-F1
#
_entry.id   AF-A0A522YV83-F1
#
_cell.length_a   1.000
_cell.length_b   1.000
_cell.length_c   1.000
_cell.angle_alpha   90.00
_cell.angle_beta   90.00
_cell.angle_gamma   90.00
#
_symmetry.space_group_name_H-M   'P 1'
#
loop_
_entity.id
_entity.type
_entity.pdbx_description
1 polymer ?
#
loop_
_entity_poly.entity_id
_entity_poly.type
_entity_poly.pdbx_seq_one_letter_code
_entity_poly.pdbx_strand_id
1 'polypeptide(L)' 'MDPRERLERLIMGLEQSIPDMKNRLQWIPPDDLEHKYTQKFVATMEEQLAKARLDLEALGKK' A
#
# COMPACT_ATOMS: atom_id res chain seq x y z
N MET A 1 8.71 12.87 -15.83
CA MET A 1 7.76 12.70 -14.71
C MET A 1 8.47 13.16 -13.46
N ASP A 2 7.90 14.10 -12.71
CA ASP A 2 8.55 14.66 -11.53
C ASP A 2 8.64 13.62 -10.39
N PRO A 3 9.74 13.51 -9.62
CA PRO A 3 9.87 12.55 -8.53
C PRO A 3 8.77 12.67 -7.47
N ARG A 4 8.29 13.88 -7.18
CA ARG A 4 7.17 14.14 -6.26
C ARG A 4 5.87 13.62 -6.84
N GLU A 5 5.58 13.97 -8.09
CA GLU A 5 4.36 13.52 -8.79
C GLU A 5 4.30 11.98 -8.88
N ARG A 6 5.45 11.32 -9.07
CA ARG A 6 5.52 9.85 -9.05
C ARG A 6 5.13 9.28 -7.69
N LEU A 7 5.61 9.87 -6.59
CA LEU A 7 5.29 9.44 -5.23
C LEU A 7 3.83 9.73 -4.88
N GLU A 8 3.30 10.90 -5.24
CA GLU A 8 1.89 11.26 -5.03
C GLU A 8 0.95 10.28 -5.76
N ARG A 9 1.25 9.92 -7.02
CA ARG A 9 0.49 8.89 -7.76
C ARG A 9 0.58 7.51 -7.12
N LEU A 10 1.75 7.12 -6.62
CA LEU A 10 1.94 5.85 -5.92
C LEU A 10 1.13 5.80 -4.62
N ILE A 11 1.21 6.85 -3.81
CA ILE A 11 0.45 6.98 -2.56
C ILE A 11 -1.04 6.86 -2.85
N MET A 12 -1.56 7.63 -3.81
CA MET A 12 -2.98 7.58 -4.17
C MET A 12 -3.42 6.18 -4.62
N GLY A 13 -2.62 5.49 -5.43
CA GLY A 13 -2.92 4.12 -5.87
C GLY A 13 -2.93 3.11 -4.74
N LEU A 14 -1.99 3.23 -3.79
CA LEU A 14 -1.93 2.37 -2.61
C LEU A 14 -3.09 2.65 -1.64
N GLU A 15 -3.43 3.92 -1.39
CA GLU A 15 -4.54 4.32 -0.54
C GLU A 15 -5.90 3.82 -1.04
N GLN A 16 -6.08 3.75 -2.36
CA GLN A 16 -7.29 3.19 -2.97
C GLN A 16 -7.31 1.66 -2.91
N SER A 17 -6.18 1.00 -3.19
CA SER A 17 -6.12 -0.46 -3.33
C SER A 17 -6.06 -1.22 -2.00
N ILE A 18 -5.46 -0.65 -0.95
CA ILE A 18 -5.33 -1.32 0.37
C ILE A 18 -6.70 -1.65 0.99
N PRO A 19 -7.67 -0.70 1.04
CA PRO A 19 -9.02 -1.00 1.53
C PRO A 19 -9.70 -2.15 0.78
N ASP A 20 -9.58 -2.20 -0.55
CA ASP A 20 -10.16 -3.28 -1.37
C ASP A 20 -9.56 -4.65 -1.03
N MET A 21 -8.24 -4.71 -0.86
CA MET A 21 -7.55 -5.95 -0.50
C MET A 21 -7.88 -6.40 0.93
N LYS A 22 -8.02 -5.46 1.87
CA LYS A 22 -8.51 -5.74 3.23
C LYS A 22 -9.95 -6.23 3.23
N ASN A 23 -10.79 -5.64 2.39
CA ASN A 23 -12.17 -6.06 2.20
C ASN A 23 -12.23 -7.47 1.59
N ARG A 24 -11.32 -7.83 0.68
CA ARG A 24 -11.22 -9.20 0.16
C ARG A 24 -10.81 -10.22 1.23
N LEU A 25 -9.88 -9.85 2.12
CA LEU A 25 -9.41 -10.74 3.21
C LEU A 25 -10.53 -11.24 4.11
N GLN A 26 -11.57 -10.44 4.36
CA GLN A 26 -12.67 -10.86 5.22
C GLN A 26 -13.46 -12.06 4.68
N TRP A 27 -13.37 -12.32 3.37
CA TRP A 27 -14.09 -13.40 2.69
C TRP A 27 -13.24 -14.66 2.49
N ILE A 28 -11.94 -14.59 2.78
CA ILE A 28 -11.01 -15.71 2.62
C ILE A 28 -10.81 -16.38 3.99
N PRO A 29 -11.05 -17.69 4.14
CA PRO A 29 -10.84 -18.41 5.38
C PRO A 29 -9.41 -18.22 5.94
N PRO A 30 -9.21 -17.95 7.24
CA PRO A 30 -7.89 -17.67 7.81
C PRO A 30 -6.86 -18.80 7.67
N ASP A 31 -7.33 -20.02 7.55
CA ASP A 31 -6.55 -21.24 7.36
C ASP A 31 -6.13 -21.46 5.90
N ASP A 32 -6.73 -20.72 4.95
CA ASP A 32 -6.38 -20.78 3.54
C ASP A 32 -5.00 -20.16 3.28
N LEU A 33 -4.26 -20.75 2.34
CA LEU A 33 -3.03 -20.17 1.83
C LEU A 33 -3.29 -18.80 1.19
N GLU A 34 -4.40 -18.64 0.47
CA GLU A 34 -4.81 -17.36 -0.13
C GLU A 34 -4.89 -16.27 0.93
N HIS A 35 -5.44 -16.55 2.12
CA HIS A 35 -5.53 -15.58 3.21
C HIS A 35 -4.14 -15.10 3.64
N LYS A 36 -3.21 -16.04 3.87
CA LYS A 36 -1.83 -15.72 4.27
C LYS A 36 -1.09 -14.89 3.21
N TYR A 37 -1.28 -15.24 1.93
CA TYR A 37 -0.68 -14.49 0.83
C TYR A 37 -1.27 -13.09 0.70
N THR A 38 -2.59 -12.96 0.71
CA THR A 38 -3.27 -11.66 0.63
C THR A 38 -2.94 -10.79 1.85
N GLN A 39 -2.85 -11.38 3.05
CA GLN A 39 -2.47 -10.67 4.26
C GLN A 39 -1.04 -10.12 4.17
N LYS A 40 -0.08 -10.95 3.72
CA LYS A 40 1.30 -10.51 3.49
C LYS A 40 1.37 -9.43 2.42
N PHE A 41 0.58 -9.56 1.35
CA PHE A 41 0.53 -8.59 0.26
C PHE A 41 0.01 -7.23 0.75
N VAL A 42 -1.07 -7.21 1.54
CA VAL A 42 -1.58 -5.99 2.18
C VAL A 42 -0.53 -5.35 3.07
N ALA A 43 0.16 -6.13 3.90
CA ALA A 43 1.22 -5.61 4.76
C ALA A 43 2.35 -4.96 3.95
N THR A 44 2.78 -5.59 2.84
CA THR A 44 3.78 -4.99 1.94
C THR A 44 3.29 -3.70 1.28
N MET A 45 2.01 -3.61 0.90
CA MET A 45 1.43 -2.37 0.37
C MET A 45 1.42 -1.25 1.41
N GLU A 46 1.09 -1.57 2.67
CA GLU A 46 1.11 -0.60 3.77
C GLU A 46 2.52 -0.10 4.07
N GLU A 47 3.52 -0.99 4.06
CA GLU A 47 4.94 -0.62 4.19
C GLU A 47 5.39 0.30 3.05
N GLN A 48 5.00 0.00 1.81
CA GLN A 48 5.31 0.84 0.65
C GLN A 48 4.63 2.21 0.76
N LEU A 49 3.39 2.27 1.22
CA LEU A 49 2.67 3.52 1.44
C LEU A 49 3.35 4.38 2.50
N ALA A 50 3.73 3.77 3.64
CA ALA A 50 4.45 4.46 4.70
C ALA A 50 5.79 5.02 4.20
N LYS A 51 6.56 4.21 3.46
CA LYS A 51 7.83 4.63 2.87
C LYS A 51 7.64 5.76 1.85
N ALA A 52 6.66 5.65 0.95
CA ALA A 52 6.41 6.67 -0.06
C ALA A 52 6.01 8.01 0.57
N ARG A 53 5.24 8.01 1.66
CA ARG A 53 4.90 9.22 2.42
C ARG A 53 6.14 9.86 3.05
N LEU A 54 7.01 9.07 3.67
CA LEU A 54 8.28 9.56 4.23
C LEU A 54 9.19 10.16 3.15
N ASP A 55 9.30 9.49 2.00
CA ASP A 55 10.10 9.98 0.87
C ASP A 55 9.52 11.29 0.30
N LEU A 56 8.18 11.42 0.24
CA LEU A 56 7.50 12.63 -0.20
C LEU A 56 7.73 13.80 0.78
N GLU A 57 7.64 13.55 2.09
CA GLU A 57 7.96 14.54 3.11
C GLU A 57 9.43 14.99 3.05
N ALA A 58 10.35 14.06 2.79
CA ALA A 58 11.77 14.36 2.65
C ALA A 58 12.04 15.24 1.41
N LEU A 59 11.29 15.05 0.32
CA LEU A 59 11.37 15.93 -0.87
C LEU A 59 10.81 17.32 -0.62
N GLY A 60 9.76 17.46 0.19
CA GLY A 60 9.16 18.76 0.53
C GLY A 60 10.00 19.62 1.49
N LYS A 61 11.03 19.04 2.12
CA LYS A 61 11.97 19.73 3.03
C LYS A 61 13.26 20.20 2.33
N LYS A 62 13.41 19.95 1.03
CA LYS A 62 14.49 20.48 0.18
C LYS A 62 14.04 21.75 -0.52
#